data_AF-R6IH17-F1
#
_entry.id   AF-R6IH17-F1
#
_cell.length_a   1.000
_cell.length_b   1.000
_cell.length_c   1.000
_cell.angle_alpha   90.00
_cell.angle_beta   90.00
_cell.angle_gamma   90.00
#
_symmetry.space_group_name_H-M   'P 1'
#
loop_
_entity.id
_entity.type
_entity.pdbx_description
1 polymer ?
#
loop_
_entity_poly.entity_id
_entity_poly.type
_entity_poly.pdbx_seq_one_letter_code
_entity_poly.pdbx_strand_id
1 'polypeptide(L)'
;MTAGQSFVKAIKPFGCVLFLILFAVFMVFCFTSKAPLGDKYTCPQTTEYYSEHLDEFEQELKTNLLPLVDGIEDCRRSGDKITIIIAPESFDASSQIIYHYYGKALFDIQKSEK
;
A
#
# COMPACT_ATOMS: atom_id res chain seq x y z
N MET A 1 -17.14 50.51 -9.76
CA MET A 1 -16.69 49.11 -9.88
C MET A 1 -15.70 48.83 -8.76
N THR A 2 -16.00 47.87 -7.89
CA THR A 2 -15.26 47.61 -6.65
C THR A 2 -13.89 47.00 -6.95
N ALA A 3 -12.82 47.60 -6.44
CA ALA A 3 -11.42 47.23 -6.73
C ALA A 3 -11.09 45.73 -6.54
N GLY A 4 -11.85 45.01 -5.70
CA GLY A 4 -11.70 43.57 -5.50
C GLY A 4 -12.08 42.70 -6.70
N GLN A 5 -12.98 43.13 -7.58
CA GLN A 5 -13.39 42.35 -8.77
C GLN A 5 -12.26 42.24 -9.80
N SER A 6 -11.44 43.28 -9.97
CA SER A 6 -10.32 43.28 -10.91
C SER A 6 -9.15 42.42 -10.42
N PHE A 7 -8.89 42.38 -9.11
CA PHE A 7 -7.86 41.53 -8.51
C PHE A 7 -8.17 40.04 -8.68
N VAL A 8 -9.44 39.66 -8.44
CA VAL A 8 -9.91 38.27 -8.63
C VAL A 8 -9.93 37.87 -10.11
N LYS A 9 -10.25 38.80 -11.03
CA LYS A 9 -10.18 38.56 -12.48
C LYS A 9 -8.74 38.39 -12.98
N ALA A 10 -7.77 39.09 -12.38
CA ALA A 10 -6.35 38.99 -12.73
C ALA A 10 -5.67 37.72 -12.17
N ILE A 11 -6.10 37.23 -11.00
CA ILE A 11 -5.60 36.00 -10.37
C ILE A 11 -6.19 34.73 -11.03
N LYS A 12 -7.39 34.83 -11.62
CA LYS A 12 -8.13 33.69 -12.20
C LYS A 12 -7.33 32.82 -13.18
N PRO A 13 -6.61 33.36 -14.19
CA PRO A 13 -5.81 32.52 -15.08
C PRO A 13 -4.57 31.95 -14.39
N PHE A 14 -3.90 32.72 -13.54
CA PHE A 14 -2.68 32.28 -12.88
C PHE A 14 -2.92 31.17 -11.84
N GLY A 15 -3.99 31.29 -11.05
CA GLY A 15 -4.41 30.25 -10.10
C GLY A 15 -4.85 28.96 -10.80
N CYS A 16 -5.52 29.07 -11.95
CA CYS A 16 -5.89 27.91 -12.76
C CYS A 16 -4.64 27.21 -13.31
N VAL A 17 -3.67 27.96 -13.85
CA VAL A 17 -2.40 27.40 -14.33
C VAL A 17 -1.60 26.76 -13.19
N LEU A 18 -1.52 27.40 -12.02
CA LEU A 18 -0.84 26.83 -10.85
C LEU A 18 -1.50 25.53 -10.39
N PHE A 19 -2.83 25.47 -10.36
CA PHE A 19 -3.59 24.25 -10.04
C PHE A 19 -3.35 23.15 -11.07
N LEU A 20 -3.37 23.47 -12.37
CA LEU A 20 -3.08 22.51 -13.43
C LEU A 20 -1.65 21.95 -13.33
N ILE A 21 -0.67 22.79 -12.96
CA ILE A 21 0.71 22.34 -12.72
C ILE A 21 0.77 21.42 -11.50
N LEU A 22 0.17 21.80 -10.38
CA LEU A 22 0.10 20.95 -9.17
C LEU A 22 -0.60 19.62 -9.47
N PHE A 23 -1.68 19.64 -10.23
CA PHE A 23 -2.41 18.44 -10.65
C PHE A 23 -1.58 17.56 -11.58
N ALA A 24 -0.84 18.15 -12.52
CA ALA A 24 0.06 17.40 -13.41
C ALA A 24 1.20 16.76 -12.61
N VAL A 25 1.81 17.49 -11.66
CA VAL A 25 2.84 16.94 -10.75
C VAL A 25 2.26 15.82 -9.90
N PHE A 26 1.05 15.98 -9.37
CA PHE A 26 0.35 14.94 -8.62
C PHE A 26 0.10 13.70 -9.48
N MET A 27 -0.41 13.86 -10.71
CA MET A 27 -0.59 12.75 -11.65
C MET A 27 0.73 12.04 -11.93
N VAL A 28 1.82 12.77 -12.23
CA VAL A 28 3.15 12.18 -12.45
C VAL A 28 3.59 11.41 -11.21
N PHE A 29 3.42 11.94 -10.01
CA PHE A 29 3.75 11.25 -8.77
C PHE A 29 2.92 9.97 -8.58
N CYS A 30 1.60 10.03 -8.80
CA CYS A 30 0.72 8.86 -8.73
C CYS A 30 1.08 7.78 -9.75
N PHE A 31 1.40 8.16 -11.00
CA PHE A 31 1.75 7.21 -12.06
C PHE A 31 3.18 6.68 -11.96
N THR A 32 4.09 7.39 -11.28
CA THR A 32 5.46 6.93 -11.03
C THR A 32 5.60 6.10 -9.75
N SER A 33 4.56 6.07 -8.91
CA SER A 33 4.52 5.26 -7.70
C SER A 33 4.54 3.77 -8.09
N LYS A 34 5.71 3.14 -7.95
CA LYS A 34 5.89 1.71 -8.22
C LYS A 34 5.31 0.88 -7.08
N ALA A 35 4.95 -0.37 -7.39
CA ALA A 35 4.60 -1.35 -6.37
C ALA A 35 5.74 -1.46 -5.35
N PRO A 36 5.47 -1.69 -4.06
CA PRO A 36 6.49 -1.66 -3.01
C PRO A 36 7.66 -2.63 -3.24
N LEU A 37 7.39 -3.80 -3.84
CA LEU A 37 8.42 -4.78 -4.19
C LEU A 37 8.83 -4.71 -5.67
N GLY A 38 8.27 -3.78 -6.45
CA GLY A 38 8.53 -3.62 -7.88
C GLY A 38 8.32 -4.94 -8.66
N ASP A 39 9.29 -5.29 -9.50
CA ASP A 39 9.26 -6.51 -10.31
C ASP A 39 9.67 -7.78 -9.54
N LYS A 40 10.06 -7.66 -8.26
CA LYS A 40 10.52 -8.81 -7.45
C LYS A 40 9.38 -9.71 -7.01
N TYR A 41 8.15 -9.20 -7.01
CA TYR A 41 6.98 -9.93 -6.55
C TYR A 41 5.76 -9.59 -7.38
N THR A 42 5.10 -10.63 -7.88
CA THR A 42 3.83 -10.53 -8.59
C THR A 42 2.85 -11.45 -7.90
N CYS A 43 1.67 -10.93 -7.57
CA CYS A 43 0.62 -11.70 -6.90
C CYS A 43 0.16 -12.86 -7.80
N PRO A 44 0.38 -14.13 -7.40
CA PRO A 44 0.07 -15.28 -8.26
C PRO A 44 -1.43 -15.56 -8.40
N GLN A 45 -2.25 -15.25 -7.39
CA GLN A 45 -3.70 -15.46 -7.37
C GLN A 45 -4.42 -14.33 -6.62
N THR A 46 -5.74 -14.23 -6.75
CA THR A 46 -6.51 -13.16 -6.11
C THR A 46 -6.76 -13.41 -4.62
N THR A 47 -7.08 -12.36 -3.88
CA THR A 47 -7.48 -12.44 -2.47
C THR A 47 -8.71 -13.34 -2.28
N GLU A 48 -9.66 -13.35 -3.23
CA GLU A 48 -10.83 -14.23 -3.16
C GLU A 48 -10.42 -15.71 -3.22
N TYR A 49 -9.51 -16.09 -4.13
CA TYR A 49 -9.00 -17.45 -4.20
C TYR A 49 -8.35 -17.87 -2.87
N TYR A 50 -7.47 -17.03 -2.33
CA TYR A 50 -6.79 -17.35 -1.07
C TYR A 50 -7.68 -17.34 0.16
N SER A 51 -8.86 -16.71 0.10
CA SER A 51 -9.85 -16.82 1.17
C SER A 51 -10.41 -18.24 1.34
N GLU A 52 -10.48 -19.00 0.24
CA GLU A 52 -10.91 -20.41 0.25
C GLU A 52 -9.71 -21.37 0.39
N HIS A 53 -8.51 -20.92 0.01
CA HIS A 53 -7.27 -21.71 -0.05
C HIS A 53 -6.17 -21.19 0.90
N LEU A 54 -6.51 -21.01 2.18
CA LEU A 54 -5.58 -20.44 3.18
C LEU A 54 -4.32 -21.26 3.42
N ASP A 55 -4.37 -22.59 3.24
CA ASP A 55 -3.19 -23.46 3.39
C ASP A 55 -2.15 -23.18 2.29
N GLU A 56 -2.62 -23.06 1.04
CA GLU A 56 -1.77 -22.67 -0.09
C GLU A 56 -1.26 -21.24 0.09
N PHE A 57 -2.09 -20.35 0.65
CA PHE A 57 -1.73 -18.97 0.90
C PHE A 57 -0.58 -18.84 1.90
N GLU A 58 -0.65 -19.54 3.04
CA GLU A 58 0.41 -19.52 4.05
C GLU A 58 1.75 -19.97 3.46
N GLN A 59 1.73 -21.04 2.66
CA GLN A 59 2.93 -21.55 2.01
C GLN A 59 3.48 -20.55 0.98
N GLU A 60 2.62 -19.93 0.18
CA GLU A 60 3.01 -18.92 -0.81
C GLU A 60 3.67 -17.72 -0.13
N LEU A 61 3.05 -17.20 0.94
CA LEU A 61 3.58 -16.10 1.72
C LEU A 61 4.97 -16.43 2.25
N LYS A 62 5.14 -17.58 2.91
CA LYS A 62 6.43 -18.02 3.47
C LYS A 62 7.51 -18.21 2.42
N THR A 63 7.14 -18.66 1.23
CA THR A 63 8.10 -19.01 0.19
C THR A 63 8.51 -17.81 -0.67
N ASN A 64 7.57 -16.92 -0.98
CA ASN A 64 7.78 -15.87 -1.97
C ASN A 64 7.69 -14.45 -1.39
N LEU A 65 6.64 -14.13 -0.59
CA LEU A 65 6.42 -12.77 -0.12
C LEU A 65 7.29 -12.42 1.10
N LEU A 66 7.20 -13.20 2.17
CA LEU A 66 7.85 -12.91 3.45
C LEU A 66 9.39 -12.79 3.36
N PRO A 67 10.10 -13.56 2.51
CA PRO A 67 11.54 -13.36 2.30
C PRO A 67 11.91 -12.00 1.69
N LEU A 68 10.94 -11.29 1.08
CA LEU A 68 11.12 -9.97 0.49
C LEU A 68 10.68 -8.84 1.42
N VAL A 69 10.14 -9.18 2.60
CA VAL A 69 9.60 -8.22 3.57
C VAL A 69 10.45 -8.27 4.84
N ASP A 70 10.93 -7.10 5.28
CA ASP A 70 11.80 -7.01 6.46
C ASP A 70 11.01 -7.14 7.77
N GLY A 71 11.69 -7.67 8.80
CA GLY A 71 11.18 -7.71 10.16
C GLY A 71 10.05 -8.72 10.41
N ILE A 72 9.81 -9.68 9.52
CA ILE A 72 8.86 -10.77 9.78
C ILE A 72 9.45 -11.72 10.82
N GLU A 73 8.76 -11.88 11.95
CA GLU A 73 9.17 -12.77 13.04
C GLU A 73 8.42 -14.10 13.03
N ASP A 74 7.11 -14.08 12.77
CA ASP A 74 6.27 -15.28 12.70
C ASP A 74 5.18 -15.11 11.64
N CYS A 75 4.80 -16.21 11.03
CA CYS A 75 3.65 -16.30 10.13
C CYS A 75 2.99 -17.65 10.33
N ARG A 76 1.70 -17.63 10.66
CA ARG A 76 0.92 -18.84 10.91
C ARG A 76 -0.54 -18.63 10.56
N ARG A 77 -1.20 -19.67 10.08
CA ARG A 77 -2.66 -19.68 9.99
C ARG A 77 -3.29 -19.73 11.38
N SER A 78 -4.27 -18.85 11.60
CA SER A 78 -5.11 -18.79 12.78
C SER A 78 -6.57 -18.77 12.33
N GLY A 79 -7.18 -19.96 12.25
CA GLY A 79 -8.56 -20.13 11.80
C GLY A 79 -8.75 -19.76 10.32
N ASP A 80 -9.52 -18.68 10.10
CA ASP A 80 -9.88 -18.11 8.80
C ASP A 80 -8.95 -16.97 8.34
N LYS A 81 -7.88 -16.69 9.10
CA LYS A 81 -6.90 -15.65 8.77
C LYS A 81 -5.47 -16.11 8.93
N ILE A 82 -4.55 -15.38 8.31
CA ILE A 82 -3.12 -15.50 8.53
C ILE A 82 -2.68 -14.48 9.56
N THR A 83 -2.16 -14.96 10.69
CA THR A 83 -1.52 -14.11 11.69
C THR A 83 -0.06 -13.92 11.33
N ILE A 84 0.38 -12.66 11.26
CA ILE A 84 1.78 -12.30 10.99
C ILE A 84 2.28 -11.43 12.13
N ILE A 85 3.40 -11.83 12.74
CA ILE A 85 4.07 -11.04 13.77
C ILE A 85 5.24 -10.33 13.10
N ILE A 86 5.26 -9.01 13.22
CA ILE A 86 6.30 -8.15 12.63
C ILE A 86 7.00 -7.37 13.73
N ALA A 87 8.32 -7.28 13.65
CA ALA A 87 9.15 -6.47 14.52
C ALA A 87 8.69 -5.00 14.52
N PRO A 88 8.70 -4.32 15.67
CA PRO A 88 8.14 -2.97 15.82
C PRO A 88 8.79 -1.93 14.90
N GLU A 89 10.09 -2.06 14.62
CA GLU A 89 10.86 -1.18 13.74
C GLU A 89 10.43 -1.25 12.27
N SER A 90 9.91 -2.40 11.82
CA SER A 90 9.52 -2.64 10.42
C SER A 90 8.00 -2.70 10.23
N PHE A 91 7.22 -2.66 11.31
CA PHE A 91 5.77 -2.88 11.28
C PHE A 91 5.03 -2.02 10.23
N ASP A 92 5.24 -0.71 10.22
CA ASP A 92 4.51 0.19 9.34
C ASP A 92 4.83 -0.06 7.86
N ALA A 93 6.11 -0.24 7.52
CA ALA A 93 6.52 -0.52 6.14
C ALA A 93 6.01 -1.91 5.69
N SER A 94 6.27 -2.94 6.49
CA SER A 94 5.97 -4.33 6.14
C SER A 94 4.47 -4.62 6.09
N SER A 95 3.69 -4.08 7.03
CA SER A 95 2.22 -4.22 6.99
C SER A 95 1.62 -3.55 5.75
N GLN A 96 2.11 -2.38 5.35
CA GLN A 96 1.65 -1.70 4.14
C GLN A 96 1.98 -2.50 2.87
N ILE A 97 3.15 -3.13 2.80
CA ILE A 97 3.52 -4.01 1.68
C ILE A 97 2.53 -5.18 1.59
N ILE A 98 2.30 -5.88 2.69
CA ILE A 98 1.40 -7.04 2.72
C ILE A 98 -0.03 -6.64 2.31
N TYR A 99 -0.54 -5.53 2.86
CA TYR A 99 -1.87 -5.02 2.53
C TYR A 99 -1.98 -4.53 1.09
N HIS A 100 -0.90 -4.03 0.49
CA HIS A 100 -0.90 -3.61 -0.91
C HIS A 100 -1.19 -4.78 -1.86
N TYR A 101 -0.62 -5.97 -1.58
CA TYR A 101 -0.76 -7.12 -2.46
C TYR A 101 -2.03 -7.94 -2.23
N TYR A 102 -2.43 -8.12 -0.96
CA TYR A 102 -3.49 -9.08 -0.60
C TYR A 102 -4.65 -8.48 0.19
N GLY A 103 -4.61 -7.17 0.48
CA GLY A 103 -5.63 -6.49 1.26
C GLY A 103 -5.59 -6.84 2.75
N LYS A 104 -6.53 -6.28 3.52
CA LYS A 104 -6.56 -6.42 4.99
C LYS A 104 -7.41 -7.59 5.50
N ALA A 105 -8.26 -8.16 4.65
CA ALA A 105 -9.30 -9.09 5.08
C ALA A 105 -8.73 -10.43 5.59
N LEU A 106 -7.68 -10.92 4.92
CA LEU A 106 -7.08 -12.23 5.19
C LEU A 106 -6.05 -12.23 6.32
N PHE A 107 -5.71 -11.07 6.88
CA PHE A 107 -4.61 -10.95 7.83
C PHE A 107 -5.04 -10.44 9.20
N ASP A 108 -4.33 -10.95 10.19
CA ASP A 108 -4.22 -10.36 11.52
C ASP A 108 -2.74 -10.04 11.76
N ILE A 109 -2.33 -8.81 11.44
CA ILE A 109 -0.93 -8.37 11.57
C ILE A 109 -0.75 -7.74 12.93
N GLN A 110 0.15 -8.31 13.72
CA GLN A 110 0.44 -7.87 15.08
C GLN A 110 1.87 -7.36 15.19
N LYS A 111 2.07 -6.36 16.05
CA LYS A 111 3.41 -5.93 16.45
C LYS A 111 3.99 -6.98 17.38
N SER A 112 5.24 -7.34 17.17
CA SER A 112 5.98 -8.13 18.15
C SER A 112 6.05 -7.40 19.48
N GLU A 113 5.87 -8.14 20.57
CA GLU A 113 5.97 -7.64 21.94
C GLU A 113 7.39 -7.74 22.51
N LYS A 114 8.38 -8.10 21.68
CA LYS A 114 9.79 -8.15 22.09
C LYS A 114 10.39 -6.80 22.44
#